data_AF-A0A131XE73-F1
#
_entry.id   AF-A0A131XE73-F1
#
_cell.length_a   1.000
_cell.length_b   1.000
_cell.length_c   1.000
_cell.angle_alpha   90.00
_cell.angle_beta   90.00
_cell.angle_gamma   90.00
#
_symmetry.space_group_name_H-M   'P 1'
#
loop_
_entity.id
_entity.type
_entity.pdbx_description
1 polymer ?
#
loop_
_entity_poly.entity_id
_entity_poly.type
_entity_poly.pdbx_seq_one_letter_code
_entity_poly.pdbx_strand_id
1 'polypeptide(L)'
;VLLTFDPVLVEKVAQLLLQVMEENPAVQQLYATGFFYFVLLYTGSNLLTIGELLHKAHTCQAHRFDEGSSLTQRSILGPLLPEAMVCYLENHGAAKFAEIFLGEFDTPEAIWNAEMRRFMMGKIASHIGDFTPRLKSNTRAQYDYCPIPPVRYPQLQNELFCNIYYLRHLCDIQRFPDWPIKDPVALLRDVLERWRQELDRKPPPLSMEEACATLGVTQEQRSDDSVIRRAYFRLAQKYHPDKNPEGREQFEKVNKAYELL
;
A
#
# COMPACT_ATOMS: atom_id res chain seq x y z
N VAL A 1 -3.52 8.93 -19.14
CA VAL A 1 -3.25 10.33 -18.71
C VAL A 1 -2.26 10.40 -17.56
N LEU A 2 -2.48 9.69 -16.44
CA LEU A 2 -1.56 9.72 -15.28
C LEU A 2 -0.10 9.34 -15.63
N LEU A 3 0.10 8.42 -16.58
CA LEU A 3 1.42 8.01 -17.08
C LEU A 3 2.09 9.01 -18.05
N THR A 4 1.44 10.14 -18.37
CA THR A 4 2.07 11.23 -19.15
C THR A 4 2.97 12.10 -18.30
N PHE A 5 2.78 12.08 -16.97
CA PHE A 5 3.46 12.95 -16.01
C PHE A 5 3.27 14.46 -16.27
N ASP A 6 2.34 14.84 -17.15
CA ASP A 6 2.00 16.24 -17.40
C ASP A 6 1.19 16.80 -16.21
N PRO A 7 1.68 17.84 -15.51
CA PRO A 7 1.02 18.34 -14.32
C PRO A 7 -0.39 18.87 -14.56
N VAL A 8 -0.62 19.56 -15.66
CA VAL A 8 -1.91 20.18 -15.97
C VAL A 8 -2.95 19.10 -16.25
N LEU A 9 -2.59 18.08 -17.01
CA LEU A 9 -3.49 16.97 -17.32
C LEU A 9 -3.79 16.11 -16.09
N VAL A 10 -2.77 15.82 -15.27
CA VAL A 10 -2.93 15.03 -14.05
C VAL A 10 -3.87 15.73 -13.07
N GLU A 11 -3.68 17.04 -12.86
CA GLU A 11 -4.54 17.83 -11.98
C GLU A 11 -5.98 17.88 -12.45
N LYS A 12 -6.21 18.18 -13.74
CA LYS A 12 -7.56 18.20 -14.33
C LYS A 12 -8.26 16.86 -14.19
N VAL A 13 -7.54 15.75 -14.39
CA VAL A 13 -8.09 14.41 -14.21
C VAL A 13 -8.39 14.13 -12.74
N ALA A 14 -7.52 14.51 -11.81
CA ALA A 14 -7.77 14.35 -10.38
C ALA A 14 -9.01 15.15 -9.93
N GLN A 15 -9.14 16.41 -10.38
CA GLN A 15 -10.32 17.25 -10.10
C GLN A 15 -11.60 16.64 -10.65
N LEU A 16 -11.57 16.18 -11.91
CA LEU A 16 -12.72 15.53 -12.53
C LEU A 16 -13.12 14.26 -11.79
N LEU A 17 -12.15 13.41 -11.44
CA LEU A 17 -12.42 12.18 -10.69
C LEU A 17 -12.96 12.48 -9.29
N LEU A 18 -12.44 13.50 -8.60
CA LEU A 18 -12.95 13.90 -7.29
C LEU A 18 -14.43 14.28 -7.35
N GLN A 19 -14.83 15.05 -8.36
CA GLN A 19 -16.23 15.45 -8.57
C GLN A 19 -17.12 14.27 -8.99
N VAL A 20 -16.64 13.44 -9.92
CA VAL A 20 -17.42 12.28 -10.40
C VAL A 20 -17.61 11.22 -9.32
N MET A 21 -16.65 11.07 -8.40
CA MET A 21 -16.69 10.04 -7.35
C MET A 21 -17.40 10.48 -6.08
N GLU A 22 -17.76 11.76 -5.94
CA GLU A 22 -18.36 12.32 -4.71
C GLU A 22 -19.65 11.60 -4.27
N GLU A 23 -20.50 11.25 -5.23
CA GLU A 23 -21.80 10.61 -4.99
C GLU A 23 -21.98 9.34 -5.85
N ASN A 24 -20.87 8.78 -6.35
CA ASN A 24 -20.93 7.67 -7.28
C ASN A 24 -20.54 6.35 -6.60
N PRO A 25 -21.45 5.36 -6.51
CA PRO A 25 -21.13 4.06 -5.90
C PRO A 25 -20.01 3.31 -6.64
N ALA A 26 -19.71 3.66 -7.90
CA ALA A 26 -18.59 3.10 -8.65
C ALA A 26 -17.22 3.42 -8.02
N VAL A 27 -17.12 4.38 -7.07
CA VAL A 27 -15.90 4.65 -6.32
C VAL A 27 -15.35 3.41 -5.63
N GLN A 28 -16.23 2.47 -5.26
CA GLN A 28 -15.85 1.21 -4.62
C GLN A 28 -15.04 0.28 -5.53
N GLN A 29 -15.10 0.48 -6.84
CA GLN A 29 -14.38 -0.32 -7.84
C GLN A 29 -13.18 0.43 -8.42
N LEU A 30 -12.87 1.63 -7.92
CA LEU A 30 -11.77 2.45 -8.43
C LEU A 30 -10.43 1.70 -8.36
N TYR A 31 -10.21 0.89 -7.32
CA TYR A 31 -9.02 0.05 -7.19
C TYR A 31 -8.79 -0.87 -8.40
N ALA A 32 -9.86 -1.44 -8.97
CA ALA A 32 -9.78 -2.38 -10.09
C ALA A 32 -9.25 -1.74 -11.38
N THR A 33 -9.26 -0.41 -11.47
CA THR A 33 -8.68 0.33 -12.60
C THR A 33 -7.16 0.50 -12.52
N GLY A 34 -6.54 0.18 -11.38
CA GLY A 34 -5.13 0.47 -11.12
C GLY A 34 -4.84 1.93 -10.78
N PHE A 35 -5.87 2.76 -10.60
CA PHE A 35 -5.75 4.20 -10.34
C PHE A 35 -4.72 4.54 -9.26
N PHE A 36 -4.79 3.88 -8.09
CA PHE A 36 -3.90 4.14 -6.96
C PHE A 36 -2.42 3.86 -7.29
N TYR A 37 -2.14 2.86 -8.13
CA TYR A 37 -0.79 2.59 -8.61
C TYR A 37 -0.31 3.71 -9.53
N PHE A 38 -1.13 4.11 -10.50
CA PHE A 38 -0.74 5.14 -11.46
C PHE A 38 -0.58 6.52 -10.84
N VAL A 39 -1.40 6.88 -9.85
CA VAL A 39 -1.33 8.18 -9.20
C VAL A 39 -0.12 8.29 -8.27
N LEU A 40 0.23 7.21 -7.55
CA LEU A 40 1.41 7.21 -6.67
C LEU A 40 2.74 7.18 -7.42
N LEU A 41 2.73 6.84 -8.71
CA LEU A 41 3.90 7.00 -9.58
C LEU A 41 4.14 8.47 -9.97
N TYR A 42 3.17 9.35 -9.78
CA TYR A 42 3.28 10.74 -10.21
C TYR A 42 4.43 11.49 -9.49
N THR A 43 5.29 12.13 -10.28
CA THR A 43 6.51 12.80 -9.81
C THR A 43 6.34 14.31 -9.61
N GLY A 44 5.24 14.91 -10.06
CA GLY A 44 5.04 16.35 -9.91
C GLY A 44 4.69 16.77 -8.48
N SER A 45 4.68 18.09 -8.27
CA SER A 45 4.50 18.70 -6.96
C SER A 45 3.05 19.14 -6.67
N ASN A 46 2.18 19.18 -7.67
CA ASN A 46 0.77 19.54 -7.55
C ASN A 46 -0.06 18.36 -7.01
N LEU A 47 0.25 17.95 -5.78
CA LEU A 47 -0.34 16.78 -5.14
C LEU A 47 -1.58 17.07 -4.29
N LEU A 48 -1.97 18.33 -4.09
CA LEU A 48 -3.10 18.66 -3.21
C LEU A 48 -4.39 17.95 -3.65
N THR A 49 -4.81 18.15 -4.90
CA THR A 49 -6.00 17.50 -5.47
C THR A 49 -5.89 15.96 -5.46
N ILE A 50 -4.68 15.44 -5.68
CA ILE A 50 -4.41 14.00 -5.58
C ILE A 50 -4.63 13.53 -4.14
N GLY A 51 -4.10 14.26 -3.16
CA GLY A 51 -4.28 13.99 -1.74
C GLY A 51 -5.75 14.01 -1.34
N GLU A 52 -6.55 14.95 -1.86
CA GLU A 52 -8.00 15.03 -1.60
C GLU A 52 -8.72 13.81 -2.14
N LEU A 53 -8.40 13.42 -3.38
CA LEU A 53 -8.96 12.22 -4.00
C LEU A 53 -8.54 10.93 -3.28
N LEU A 54 -7.27 10.84 -2.86
CA LEU A 54 -6.76 9.73 -2.06
C LEU A 54 -7.50 9.64 -0.72
N HIS A 55 -7.62 10.76 0.00
CA HIS A 55 -8.31 10.84 1.29
C HIS A 55 -9.78 10.42 1.18
N LYS A 56 -10.45 10.82 0.10
CA LYS A 56 -11.85 10.45 -0.12
C LYS A 56 -12.05 8.98 -0.51
N ALA A 57 -11.10 8.40 -1.24
CA ALA A 57 -11.33 7.11 -1.89
C ALA A 57 -10.66 5.93 -1.17
N HIS A 58 -9.60 6.12 -0.40
CA HIS A 58 -8.75 5.00 0.04
C HIS A 58 -9.43 3.98 0.94
N THR A 59 -10.41 4.39 1.76
CA THR A 59 -11.21 3.52 2.64
C THR A 59 -12.55 3.09 2.03
N CYS A 60 -12.92 3.65 0.88
CA CYS A 60 -14.21 3.39 0.23
C CYS A 60 -14.15 2.27 -0.81
N GLN A 61 -13.09 1.46 -0.85
CA GLN A 61 -12.91 0.42 -1.87
C GLN A 61 -13.60 -0.88 -1.45
N ALA A 62 -14.26 -1.57 -2.39
CA ALA A 62 -14.78 -2.92 -2.18
C ALA A 62 -13.66 -3.98 -2.09
N HIS A 63 -12.41 -3.56 -2.25
CA HIS A 63 -11.24 -4.39 -2.09
C HIS A 63 -11.07 -4.78 -0.61
N ARG A 64 -11.36 -6.04 -0.28
CA ARG A 64 -11.21 -6.57 1.08
C ARG A 64 -9.95 -7.43 1.18
N PHE A 65 -8.93 -6.91 1.83
CA PHE A 65 -7.88 -7.74 2.44
C PHE A 65 -8.26 -7.99 3.89
N ASP A 66 -8.74 -9.21 4.17
CA ASP A 66 -9.01 -9.73 5.51
C ASP A 66 -10.01 -8.91 6.37
N GLU A 67 -10.68 -9.55 7.32
CA GLU A 67 -11.58 -8.85 8.28
C GLU A 67 -10.77 -8.13 9.37
N GLY A 68 -9.83 -7.30 8.93
CA GLY A 68 -8.97 -6.49 9.77
C GLY A 68 -9.68 -5.27 10.34
N SER A 69 -9.50 -5.00 11.64
CA SER A 69 -10.07 -3.82 12.29
C SER A 69 -9.23 -2.55 12.12
N SER A 70 -7.96 -2.65 11.72
CA SER A 70 -7.09 -1.47 11.60
C SER A 70 -7.41 -0.60 10.38
N LEU A 71 -7.03 0.68 10.42
CA LEU A 71 -7.19 1.59 9.28
C LEU A 71 -6.37 1.13 8.06
N THR A 72 -5.16 0.64 8.29
CA THR A 72 -4.27 0.13 7.24
C THR A 72 -4.82 -1.07 6.50
N GLN A 73 -5.48 -1.98 7.21
CA GLN A 73 -6.13 -3.14 6.59
C GLN A 73 -7.33 -2.75 5.73
N ARG A 74 -8.04 -1.68 6.13
CA ARG A 74 -9.21 -1.15 5.40
C ARG A 74 -8.83 -0.24 4.22
N SER A 75 -7.62 0.28 4.20
CA SER A 75 -7.14 1.24 3.21
C SER A 75 -6.48 0.53 2.02
N ILE A 76 -6.88 0.86 0.79
CA ILE A 76 -6.18 0.39 -0.43
C ILE A 76 -4.73 0.90 -0.52
N LEU A 77 -4.39 1.92 0.26
CA LEU A 77 -3.02 2.44 0.37
C LEU A 77 -2.17 1.66 1.38
N GLY A 78 -2.77 0.82 2.24
CA GLY A 78 -2.05 0.07 3.27
C GLY A 78 -0.92 -0.83 2.73
N PRO A 79 -1.10 -1.56 1.63
CA PRO A 79 -0.01 -2.32 0.99
C PRO A 79 1.06 -1.44 0.35
N LEU A 80 0.75 -0.17 0.04
CA LEU A 80 1.61 0.71 -0.73
C LEU A 80 2.44 1.64 0.15
N LEU A 81 1.83 2.21 1.18
CA LEU A 81 2.40 3.24 2.05
C LEU A 81 2.62 2.71 3.47
N PRO A 82 3.59 3.26 4.22
CA PRO A 82 3.69 3.02 5.65
C PRO A 82 2.39 3.34 6.38
N GLU A 83 2.11 2.60 7.46
CA GLU A 83 0.93 2.82 8.30
C GLU A 83 0.79 4.26 8.77
N ALA A 84 1.90 4.87 9.18
CA ALA A 84 1.97 6.27 9.56
C ALA A 84 1.43 7.20 8.47
N MET A 85 1.79 7.00 7.21
CA MET A 85 1.35 7.85 6.09
C MET A 85 -0.17 7.75 5.85
N VAL A 86 -0.73 6.55 6.01
CA VAL A 86 -2.18 6.33 5.88
C VAL A 86 -2.93 6.98 7.05
N CYS A 87 -2.43 6.80 8.28
CA CYS A 87 -2.98 7.48 9.46
C CYS A 87 -2.83 9.01 9.36
N TYR A 88 -1.73 9.49 8.79
CA TYR A 88 -1.47 10.92 8.65
C TYR A 88 -2.44 11.58 7.66
N LEU A 89 -2.76 10.89 6.56
CA LEU A 89 -3.78 11.31 5.60
C LEU A 89 -5.15 11.46 6.28
N GLU A 90 -5.56 10.48 7.08
CA GLU A 90 -6.85 10.48 7.79
C GLU A 90 -6.90 11.56 8.89
N ASN A 91 -5.82 11.72 9.66
CA ASN A 91 -5.81 12.59 10.83
C ASN A 91 -5.55 14.08 10.52
N HIS A 92 -4.73 14.37 9.51
CA HIS A 92 -4.30 15.74 9.17
C HIS A 92 -4.81 16.22 7.81
N GLY A 93 -5.39 15.33 7.01
CA GLY A 93 -5.99 15.65 5.72
C GLY A 93 -5.01 15.78 4.55
N ALA A 94 -5.57 16.02 3.37
CA ALA A 94 -4.89 15.99 2.08
C ALA A 94 -3.72 16.99 1.95
N ALA A 95 -3.89 18.22 2.46
CA ALA A 95 -2.87 19.25 2.35
C ALA A 95 -1.59 18.88 3.10
N LYS A 96 -1.74 18.37 4.33
CA LYS A 96 -0.63 17.91 5.16
C LYS A 96 -0.01 16.62 4.64
N PHE A 97 -0.82 15.71 4.10
CA PHE A 97 -0.29 14.56 3.39
C PHE A 97 0.56 14.95 2.17
N ALA A 98 0.13 15.91 1.34
CA ALA A 98 0.89 16.36 0.19
C ALA A 98 2.24 16.98 0.58
N GLU A 99 2.28 17.73 1.69
CA GLU A 99 3.51 18.25 2.29
C GLU A 99 4.44 17.12 2.72
N ILE A 100 3.94 16.14 3.47
CA ILE A 100 4.75 14.99 3.91
C ILE A 100 5.26 14.17 2.74
N PHE A 101 4.38 13.84 1.80
CA PHE A 101 4.70 12.96 0.69
C PHE A 101 5.82 13.49 -0.20
N LEU A 102 5.98 14.81 -0.31
CA LEU A 102 7.04 15.46 -1.09
C LEU A 102 8.30 15.79 -0.27
N GLY A 103 8.23 15.78 1.05
CA GLY A 103 9.32 16.24 1.90
C GLY A 103 10.11 15.12 2.59
N GLU A 104 10.89 15.54 3.58
CA GLU A 104 11.78 14.71 4.38
C GLU A 104 11.34 14.81 5.84
N PHE A 105 10.83 13.71 6.40
CA PHE A 105 10.23 13.65 7.72
C PHE A 105 10.87 12.51 8.50
N ASP A 106 11.36 12.85 9.69
CA ASP A 106 11.95 11.92 10.64
C ASP A 106 11.51 12.34 12.05
N THR A 107 10.27 11.96 12.38
CA THR A 107 9.59 12.36 13.62
C THR A 107 8.87 11.17 14.24
N PRO A 108 8.48 11.25 15.53
CA PRO A 108 7.67 10.22 16.17
C PRO A 108 6.35 9.92 15.44
N GLU A 109 5.76 10.87 14.70
CA GLU A 109 4.48 10.65 13.98
C GLU A 109 4.67 10.17 12.54
N ALA A 110 5.76 10.56 11.88
CA ALA A 110 6.00 10.26 10.48
C ALA A 110 7.50 10.10 10.18
N ILE A 111 7.83 8.97 9.54
CA ILE A 111 9.14 8.67 8.97
C ILE A 111 8.89 8.45 7.47
N TRP A 112 9.29 9.42 6.66
CA TRP A 112 9.11 9.40 5.21
C TRP A 112 10.17 10.26 4.54
N ASN A 113 10.79 9.74 3.49
CA ASN A 113 11.83 10.45 2.75
C ASN A 113 11.79 10.12 1.25
N ALA A 114 12.58 10.85 0.46
CA ALA A 114 12.70 10.64 -0.97
C ALA A 114 13.17 9.22 -1.34
N GLU A 115 13.98 8.56 -0.50
CA GLU A 115 14.40 7.18 -0.73
C GLU A 115 13.22 6.20 -0.61
N MET A 116 12.43 6.31 0.46
CA MET A 116 11.21 5.52 0.67
C MET A 116 10.21 5.76 -0.45
N ARG A 117 10.00 7.02 -0.85
CA ARG A 117 9.15 7.36 -2.00
C ARG A 117 9.65 6.71 -3.28
N ARG A 118 10.94 6.82 -3.59
CA ARG A 118 11.55 6.19 -4.77
C ARG A 118 11.43 4.67 -4.72
N PHE A 119 11.62 4.07 -3.54
CA PHE A 119 11.50 2.63 -3.34
C PHE A 119 10.06 2.15 -3.63
N MET A 120 9.06 2.82 -3.05
CA MET A 120 7.65 2.58 -3.34
C MET A 120 7.36 2.67 -4.85
N MET A 121 7.78 3.77 -5.48
CA MET A 121 7.58 3.97 -6.91
C MET A 121 8.25 2.88 -7.75
N GLY A 122 9.45 2.42 -7.38
CA GLY A 122 10.13 1.31 -8.03
C GLY A 122 9.35 0.00 -7.95
N LYS A 123 8.80 -0.33 -6.77
CA LYS A 123 7.94 -1.50 -6.57
C LYS A 123 6.67 -1.43 -7.41
N ILE A 124 5.99 -0.28 -7.41
CA ILE A 124 4.79 -0.07 -8.24
C ILE A 124 5.14 -0.16 -9.73
N ALA A 125 6.22 0.48 -10.17
CA ALA A 125 6.64 0.49 -11.57
C ALA A 125 6.99 -0.91 -12.07
N SER A 126 7.66 -1.72 -11.26
CA SER A 126 7.92 -3.14 -11.54
C SER A 126 6.60 -3.92 -11.65
N HIS A 127 5.68 -3.72 -10.71
CA HIS A 127 4.36 -4.38 -10.71
C HIS A 127 3.52 -4.06 -11.96
N ILE A 128 3.53 -2.82 -12.43
CA ILE A 128 2.80 -2.41 -13.64
C ILE A 128 3.65 -2.48 -14.93
N GLY A 129 4.87 -3.03 -14.84
CA GLY A 129 5.89 -2.98 -15.89
C GLY A 129 5.44 -3.58 -17.21
N ASP A 130 4.69 -4.68 -17.18
CA ASP A 130 4.16 -5.34 -18.38
C ASP A 130 3.03 -4.55 -19.06
N PHE A 131 2.29 -3.75 -18.30
CA PHE A 131 1.13 -3.02 -18.81
C PHE A 131 1.53 -1.73 -19.52
N THR A 132 2.54 -1.02 -19.01
CA THR A 132 2.94 0.28 -19.57
C THR A 132 3.34 0.20 -21.07
N PRO A 133 4.14 -0.78 -21.53
CA PRO A 133 4.42 -0.99 -22.96
C PRO A 133 3.19 -1.41 -23.76
N ARG A 134 2.32 -2.26 -23.20
CA ARG A 134 1.05 -2.67 -23.84
C ARG A 134 0.11 -1.49 -24.07
N LEU A 135 0.06 -0.55 -23.13
CA LEU A 135 -0.75 0.65 -23.27
C LEU A 135 -0.19 1.60 -24.33
N LYS A 136 1.15 1.68 -24.47
CA LYS A 136 1.79 2.46 -25.54
C LYS A 136 1.47 1.90 -26.93
N SER A 137 1.41 0.58 -27.09
CA SER A 137 1.06 -0.04 -28.37
C SER A 137 -0.45 -0.08 -28.63
N ASN A 138 -1.27 -0.14 -27.58
CA ASN A 138 -2.73 -0.11 -27.67
C ASN A 138 -3.31 0.78 -26.58
N THR A 139 -3.73 1.99 -26.95
CA THR A 139 -4.31 2.98 -26.04
C THR A 139 -5.67 2.57 -25.45
N ARG A 140 -6.30 1.51 -25.98
CA ARG A 140 -7.53 0.90 -25.45
C ARG A 140 -7.28 -0.30 -24.54
N ALA A 141 -6.02 -0.66 -24.28
CA ALA A 141 -5.69 -1.77 -23.40
C ALA A 141 -6.28 -1.53 -21.99
N GLN A 142 -7.07 -2.48 -21.52
CA GLN A 142 -7.61 -2.47 -20.16
C GLN A 142 -6.57 -3.01 -19.18
N TYR A 143 -6.50 -2.40 -17.99
CA TYR A 143 -5.64 -2.87 -16.92
C TYR A 143 -6.34 -4.00 -16.16
N ASP A 144 -5.73 -5.18 -16.14
CA ASP A 144 -6.18 -6.30 -15.32
C ASP A 144 -5.60 -6.12 -13.91
N TYR A 145 -6.47 -5.74 -12.97
CA TYR A 145 -6.04 -5.51 -11.59
C TYR A 145 -5.43 -6.76 -10.96
N CYS A 146 -4.31 -6.54 -10.28
CA CYS A 146 -3.70 -7.50 -9.39
C CYS A 146 -3.27 -6.76 -8.13
N PRO A 147 -3.58 -7.31 -6.95
CA PRO A 147 -3.04 -6.78 -5.70
C PRO A 147 -1.51 -6.78 -5.76
N ILE A 148 -0.89 -5.76 -5.18
CA ILE A 148 0.55 -5.70 -5.01
C ILE A 148 0.90 -6.27 -3.63
N PRO A 149 1.97 -7.05 -3.48
CA PRO A 149 2.46 -7.45 -2.17
C PRO A 149 2.77 -6.22 -1.31
N PRO A 150 2.53 -6.26 0.01
CA PRO A 150 2.83 -5.14 0.88
C PRO A 150 4.29 -4.69 0.77
N VAL A 151 4.50 -3.39 0.51
CA VAL A 151 5.83 -2.79 0.40
C VAL A 151 6.48 -2.76 1.78
N ARG A 152 7.56 -3.55 1.95
CA ARG A 152 8.35 -3.59 3.19
C ARG A 152 9.49 -2.57 3.10
N TYR A 153 9.38 -1.49 3.85
CA TYR A 153 10.36 -0.42 3.88
C TYR A 153 11.54 -0.77 4.80
N PRO A 154 12.78 -0.87 4.29
CA PRO A 154 13.96 -1.19 5.12
C PRO A 154 14.17 -0.19 6.27
N GLN A 155 13.86 1.08 6.05
CA GLN A 155 13.98 2.16 7.03
C GLN A 155 13.10 1.94 8.26
N LEU A 156 12.02 1.16 8.14
CA LEU A 156 11.05 0.92 9.21
C LEU A 156 11.19 -0.47 9.86
N GLN A 157 12.19 -1.27 9.49
CA GLN A 157 12.31 -2.66 9.96
C GLN A 157 12.43 -2.78 11.48
N ASN A 158 13.05 -1.79 12.13
CA ASN A 158 13.27 -1.75 13.57
C ASN A 158 12.29 -0.81 14.28
N GLU A 159 11.27 -0.34 13.57
CA GLU A 159 10.24 0.53 14.12
C GLU A 159 8.98 -0.26 14.46
N LEU A 160 8.42 0.02 15.64
CA LEU A 160 7.09 -0.43 15.98
C LEU A 160 6.15 0.78 15.93
N PHE A 161 5.25 0.79 14.95
CA PHE A 161 4.20 1.79 14.85
C PHE A 161 3.01 1.36 15.71
N CYS A 162 2.51 2.25 16.56
CA CYS A 162 1.39 2.00 17.44
C CYS A 162 0.56 3.28 17.62
N ASN A 163 -0.77 3.15 17.51
CA ASN A 163 -1.71 4.27 17.49
C ASN A 163 -1.39 5.25 16.34
N ILE A 164 -0.62 6.31 16.61
CA ILE A 164 -0.14 7.28 15.61
C ILE A 164 1.37 7.55 15.71
N TYR A 165 2.12 6.76 16.49
CA TYR A 165 3.53 7.01 16.76
C TYR A 165 4.42 5.81 16.48
N TYR A 166 5.63 6.10 16.02
CA TYR A 166 6.77 5.21 16.04
C TYR A 166 7.38 5.18 17.43
N LEU A 167 7.22 4.06 18.15
CA LEU A 167 7.57 3.97 19.57
C LEU A 167 9.07 4.16 19.83
N ARG A 168 9.94 3.72 18.92
CA ARG A 168 11.39 3.94 19.08
C ARG A 168 11.73 5.43 19.03
N HIS A 169 11.14 6.17 18.11
CA HIS A 169 11.33 7.62 17.99
C HIS A 169 10.67 8.37 19.14
N LEU A 170 9.46 7.97 19.55
CA LEU A 170 8.77 8.58 20.68
C LEU A 170 9.56 8.43 21.99
N CYS A 171 10.28 7.31 22.17
CA CYS A 171 11.13 7.06 23.33
C CYS A 171 12.52 7.73 23.25
N ASP A 172 12.89 8.33 22.11
CA ASP A 172 14.16 9.05 21.95
C ASP A 172 14.06 10.48 22.49
N ILE A 173 14.14 10.60 23.82
CA ILE A 173 14.02 11.87 24.55
C ILE A 173 15.20 12.82 24.23
N GLN A 174 16.32 12.31 23.71
CA GLN A 174 17.45 13.16 23.32
C GLN A 174 17.15 13.91 22.03
N ARG A 175 16.55 13.24 21.04
CA ARG A 175 16.19 13.85 19.76
C ARG A 175 14.85 14.58 19.80
N PHE A 176 13.89 14.07 20.56
CA PHE A 176 12.51 14.58 20.65
C PHE A 176 12.10 14.84 22.11
N PRO A 177 12.71 15.82 22.77
CA PRO A 177 12.32 16.17 24.13
C PRO A 177 10.87 16.68 24.16
N ASP A 178 10.10 16.23 25.14
CA ASP A 178 8.73 16.66 25.40
C ASP A 178 7.77 16.59 24.19
N TRP A 179 7.91 15.55 23.34
CA TRP A 179 7.00 15.36 22.19
C TRP A 179 5.54 15.28 22.66
N PRO A 180 4.63 16.09 22.08
CA PRO A 180 3.25 16.15 22.54
C PRO A 180 2.51 14.85 22.24
N ILE A 181 1.89 14.27 23.26
CA ILE A 181 1.03 13.08 23.11
C ILE A 181 -0.43 13.54 23.11
N LYS A 182 -1.09 13.42 21.95
CA LYS A 182 -2.49 13.84 21.75
C LYS A 182 -3.48 13.20 22.72
N ASP A 183 -3.39 11.88 22.92
CA ASP A 183 -4.21 11.12 23.86
C ASP A 183 -3.35 10.06 24.58
N PRO A 184 -2.84 10.37 25.78
CA PRO A 184 -1.97 9.45 26.53
C PRO A 184 -2.67 8.16 26.96
N VAL A 185 -3.98 8.20 27.22
CA VAL A 185 -4.73 7.03 27.71
C VAL A 185 -4.99 6.05 26.57
N ALA A 186 -5.40 6.56 25.41
CA ALA A 186 -5.56 5.74 24.21
C ALA A 186 -4.22 5.12 23.78
N LEU A 187 -3.14 5.91 23.79
CA LEU A 187 -1.81 5.41 23.46
C LEU A 187 -1.38 4.28 24.40
N LEU A 188 -1.51 4.47 25.72
CA LEU A 188 -1.13 3.44 26.70
C LEU A 188 -1.92 2.14 26.47
N ARG A 189 -3.24 2.23 26.26
CA ARG A 189 -4.08 1.06 25.99
C ARG A 189 -3.60 0.33 24.73
N ASP A 190 -3.35 1.05 23.64
CA ASP A 190 -2.98 0.45 22.36
C ASP A 190 -1.57 -0.17 22.42
N VAL A 191 -0.64 0.45 23.17
CA VAL A 191 0.69 -0.10 23.43
C VAL A 191 0.61 -1.39 24.25
N LEU A 192 -0.22 -1.43 25.30
CA LEU A 192 -0.41 -2.64 26.12
C LEU A 192 -1.05 -3.77 25.29
N GLU A 193 -2.03 -3.45 24.46
CA GLU A 193 -2.66 -4.39 23.54
C GLU A 193 -1.64 -4.94 22.53
N ARG A 194 -0.84 -4.06 21.93
CA ARG A 194 0.19 -4.46 20.97
C ARG A 194 1.26 -5.33 21.62
N TRP A 195 1.66 -5.00 22.83
CA TRP A 195 2.62 -5.80 23.59
C TRP A 195 2.08 -7.20 23.88
N ARG A 196 0.81 -7.33 24.27
CA ARG A 196 0.15 -8.64 24.44
C ARG A 196 0.18 -9.45 23.14
N GLN A 197 -0.14 -8.84 22.01
CA GLN A 197 -0.11 -9.50 20.70
C GLN A 197 1.30 -9.99 20.31
N GLU A 198 2.35 -9.24 20.62
CA GLU A 198 3.73 -9.67 20.36
C GLU A 198 4.16 -10.81 21.30
N LEU A 199 3.65 -10.86 22.54
CA LEU A 199 3.90 -11.98 23.47
C LEU A 199 3.21 -13.27 23.00
N ASP A 200 2.00 -13.17 22.45
CA ASP A 200 1.24 -14.30 21.92
C ASP A 200 1.64 -14.69 20.48
N ARG A 201 2.62 -14.00 19.90
CA ARG A 201 3.01 -14.16 18.50
C ARG A 201 3.61 -15.53 18.26
N LYS A 202 2.87 -16.36 17.54
CA LYS A 202 3.34 -17.66 17.04
C LYS A 202 4.30 -17.47 15.85
N PRO A 203 5.24 -18.40 15.64
CA PRO A 203 6.07 -18.38 14.43
C PRO A 203 5.18 -18.37 13.17
N PRO A 204 5.59 -17.66 12.10
CA PRO A 204 4.81 -17.57 10.88
C PRO A 204 4.53 -18.98 10.32
N PRO A 205 3.29 -19.28 9.92
CA PRO A 205 2.90 -20.63 9.47
C PRO A 205 3.45 -20.99 8.10
N LEU A 206 3.97 -20.01 7.35
CA LEU A 206 4.56 -20.16 6.03
C LEU A 206 5.98 -19.61 6.06
N SER A 207 6.95 -20.47 5.78
CA SER A 207 8.33 -20.06 5.56
C SER A 207 8.52 -19.42 4.18
N MET A 208 9.59 -18.64 4.03
CA MET A 208 9.93 -18.03 2.73
C MET A 208 10.22 -19.10 1.67
N GLU A 209 10.76 -20.25 2.06
CA GLU A 209 11.07 -21.37 1.15
C GLU A 209 9.78 -22.04 0.66
N GLU A 210 8.82 -22.28 1.55
CA GLU A 210 7.50 -22.83 1.19
C GLU A 210 6.71 -21.88 0.28
N ALA A 211 6.81 -20.56 0.50
CA ALA A 211 6.18 -19.58 -0.39
C ALA A 211 6.79 -19.62 -1.81
N CYS A 212 8.12 -19.68 -1.92
CA CYS A 212 8.81 -19.86 -3.21
C CYS A 212 8.38 -21.17 -3.90
N ALA A 213 8.34 -22.27 -3.15
CA ALA A 213 7.90 -23.57 -3.67
C ALA A 213 6.43 -23.54 -4.14
N THR A 214 5.56 -22.84 -3.41
CA THR A 214 4.14 -22.68 -3.76
C THR A 214 3.95 -21.89 -5.07
N LEU A 215 4.74 -20.85 -5.30
CA LEU A 215 4.72 -20.10 -6.56
C LEU A 215 5.55 -20.76 -7.68
N GLY A 216 6.37 -21.76 -7.36
CA GLY A 216 7.26 -22.41 -8.31
C GLY A 216 8.40 -21.50 -8.79
N VAL A 217 8.87 -20.59 -7.93
CA VAL A 217 10.01 -19.70 -8.18
C VAL A 217 11.24 -20.18 -7.42
N THR A 218 12.43 -20.02 -8.01
CA THR A 218 13.68 -20.36 -7.32
C THR A 218 14.08 -19.26 -6.33
N GLN A 219 14.98 -19.57 -5.40
CA GLN A 219 15.49 -18.60 -4.42
C GLN A 219 16.23 -17.43 -5.08
N GLU A 220 16.86 -17.66 -6.24
CA GLU A 220 17.51 -16.64 -7.05
C GLU A 220 16.51 -15.70 -7.73
N GLN A 221 15.35 -16.22 -8.13
CA GLN A 221 14.27 -15.47 -8.77
C GLN A 221 13.42 -14.68 -7.78
N ARG A 222 13.62 -14.89 -6.47
CA ARG A 222 12.89 -14.22 -5.41
C ARG A 222 13.05 -12.70 -5.40
N SER A 223 14.18 -12.18 -5.88
CA SER A 223 14.40 -10.73 -5.94
C SER A 223 13.71 -10.07 -7.13
N ASP A 224 13.19 -10.86 -8.07
CA ASP A 224 12.54 -10.36 -9.28
C ASP A 224 11.00 -10.37 -9.13
N ASP A 225 10.47 -9.20 -8.75
CA ASP A 225 9.03 -8.98 -8.59
C ASP A 225 8.23 -9.34 -9.87
N SER A 226 8.83 -9.21 -11.06
CA SER A 226 8.15 -9.52 -12.33
C SER A 226 7.95 -11.02 -12.52
N VAL A 227 8.93 -11.83 -12.10
CA VAL A 227 8.86 -13.30 -12.15
C VAL A 227 7.83 -13.80 -11.15
N ILE A 228 7.87 -13.28 -9.92
CA ILE A 228 6.90 -13.61 -8.87
C ILE A 228 5.48 -13.27 -9.32
N ARG A 229 5.26 -12.04 -9.83
CA ARG A 229 3.96 -11.61 -10.36
C ARG A 229 3.47 -12.54 -11.47
N ARG A 230 4.32 -12.87 -12.46
CA ARG A 230 3.93 -13.76 -13.57
C ARG A 230 3.58 -15.17 -13.09
N ALA A 231 4.32 -15.68 -12.11
CA ALA A 231 4.03 -16.97 -11.48
C ALA A 231 2.68 -16.93 -10.75
N TYR A 232 2.44 -15.88 -9.96
CA TYR A 232 1.17 -15.62 -9.30
C TYR A 232 0.00 -15.58 -10.29
N PHE A 233 0.06 -14.76 -11.35
CA PHE A 233 -1.02 -14.67 -12.35
C PHE A 233 -1.37 -16.01 -12.98
N ARG A 234 -0.35 -16.81 -13.32
CA ARG A 234 -0.55 -18.14 -13.93
C ARG A 234 -1.31 -19.07 -12.99
N LEU A 235 -0.95 -19.07 -11.71
CA LEU A 235 -1.57 -19.93 -10.69
C LEU A 235 -2.94 -19.40 -10.28
N ALA A 236 -3.08 -18.08 -10.10
CA ALA A 236 -4.34 -17.42 -9.78
C ALA A 236 -5.40 -17.66 -10.86
N GLN A 237 -5.04 -17.60 -12.15
CA GLN A 237 -5.96 -17.92 -13.24
C GLN A 237 -6.34 -19.41 -13.30
N LYS A 238 -5.41 -20.30 -12.93
CA LYS A 238 -5.62 -21.75 -12.92
C LYS A 238 -6.54 -22.20 -11.78
N TYR A 239 -6.39 -21.60 -10.60
CA TYR A 239 -7.12 -21.97 -9.39
C TYR A 239 -8.24 -20.98 -9.03
N HIS A 240 -8.60 -20.07 -9.94
CA HIS A 240 -9.64 -19.07 -9.70
C HIS A 240 -10.96 -19.75 -9.28
N PRO A 241 -11.60 -19.36 -8.15
CA PRO A 241 -12.81 -20.01 -7.63
C PRO A 241 -13.94 -20.13 -8.65
N ASP A 242 -14.12 -19.12 -9.50
CA ASP A 242 -15.15 -19.13 -10.56
C ASP A 242 -14.90 -20.17 -11.66
N LYS A 243 -13.63 -20.54 -11.91
CA LYS A 243 -13.24 -21.52 -12.94
C LYS A 243 -13.01 -22.91 -12.36
N ASN A 244 -12.65 -22.98 -11.09
CA ASN A 244 -12.37 -24.21 -10.37
C ASN A 244 -12.92 -24.13 -8.93
N PRO A 245 -14.14 -24.65 -8.67
CA PRO A 245 -14.78 -24.59 -7.37
C PRO A 245 -13.98 -25.28 -6.25
N GLU A 246 -13.19 -26.31 -6.58
CA GLU A 246 -12.32 -27.03 -5.64
C GLU A 246 -10.93 -26.36 -5.50
N GLY A 247 -10.64 -25.35 -6.33
CA GLY A 247 -9.35 -24.65 -6.36
C GLY A 247 -9.17 -23.61 -5.25
N ARG A 248 -10.20 -23.34 -4.43
CA ARG A 248 -10.20 -22.25 -3.45
C ARG A 248 -9.06 -22.34 -2.43
N GLU A 249 -8.82 -23.51 -1.85
CA GLU A 249 -7.75 -23.70 -0.87
C GLU A 249 -6.37 -23.43 -1.49
N GLN A 250 -6.16 -23.89 -2.73
CA GLN A 250 -4.90 -23.65 -3.44
C GLN A 250 -4.74 -22.19 -3.84
N PHE A 251 -5.83 -21.50 -4.21
CA PHE A 251 -5.83 -20.07 -4.50
C PHE A 251 -5.46 -19.24 -3.26
N GLU A 252 -6.01 -19.58 -2.09
CA GLU A 252 -5.66 -18.92 -0.83
C GLU A 252 -4.18 -19.15 -0.45
N LYS A 253 -3.63 -20.36 -0.66
CA LYS A 253 -2.20 -20.63 -0.46
C LYS A 253 -1.32 -19.81 -1.40
N VAL A 254 -1.71 -19.71 -2.67
CA VAL A 254 -1.01 -18.91 -3.69
C VAL A 254 -1.04 -17.41 -3.34
N ASN A 255 -2.17 -16.88 -2.85
CA ASN A 255 -2.26 -15.50 -2.39
C ASN A 255 -1.33 -15.24 -1.20
N LYS A 256 -1.38 -16.10 -0.17
CA LYS A 256 -0.51 -15.96 1.02
C LYS A 256 0.97 -16.06 0.67
N ALA A 257 1.34 -16.95 -0.25
CA ALA A 257 2.71 -17.05 -0.75
C ALA A 257 3.15 -15.78 -1.49
N TYR A 258 2.25 -15.19 -2.28
CA TYR A 258 2.52 -13.95 -3.00
C TYR A 258 2.63 -12.72 -2.09
N GLU A 259 1.82 -12.63 -1.03
CA GLU A 259 1.93 -11.54 -0.05
C GLU A 259 3.21 -11.62 0.81
N LEU A 260 3.76 -12.82 0.98
CA LEU A 260 4.98 -13.02 1.78
C LEU A 260 6.26 -12.66 1.02
N LEU A 261 6.28 -12.88 -0.30
CA LEU A 261 7.45 -12.71 -1.17
C LEU A 261 7.59 -11.27 -1.68
#